data_AF-A0A2V1CJP9-F1
#
_entry.id   AF-A0A2V1CJP9-F1
#
_cell.length_a   1.000
_cell.length_b   1.000
_cell.length_c   1.000
_cell.angle_alpha   90.00
_cell.angle_beta   90.00
_cell.angle_gamma   90.00
#
_symmetry.space_group_name_H-M   'P 1'
#
loop_
_entity.id
_entity.type
_entity.pdbx_description
1 polymer ?
#
loop_
_entity_poly.entity_id
_entity_poly.type
_entity_poly.pdbx_seq_one_letter_code
_entity_poly.pdbx_strand_id
1 'polypeptide(L)'
;MSSSSPHPLPTHLIIVCCHAIYTGPSTPSSLSSSSSQSPSSTDSSHPSNWLLAPFQTDEVPTFTEHIQAGLKLLASSSSSPKSKPGQDSNPDSELNPGSGSDLSSDLDSEPKSKSTSDSLLVFSGSKTRPEIDKSEARSYLYYCLVNNFWGILPPKTDNDESVTANLRSRILLEEQALDSFHNILFSLLLFWKTASRWPEKMTIISHAFKRARFMELHIPALRFPLHRVVYVGIDPGYMQPSILGEGGIGEGNKEYDAGRSEEVRRGERERGFGVWVGDPRGERAVLRGKRTGRWCWGVDQRWFEDDEERRESGVVSRRVEWVGVDGMVRERRLVEEVLGSGRQPWEED
;
A
#
# COMPACT_ATOMS: atom_id res chain seq x y z
N MET A 1 -0.53 36.40 13.55
CA MET A 1 -1.20 35.34 12.76
C MET A 1 -0.13 34.73 11.87
N SER A 2 0.43 33.59 12.28
CA SER A 2 1.50 32.92 11.54
C SER A 2 0.91 32.31 10.28
N SER A 3 1.29 32.82 9.10
CA SER A 3 0.96 32.19 7.83
C SER A 3 1.87 30.97 7.67
N SER A 4 1.41 29.81 8.12
CA SER A 4 2.00 28.56 7.68
C SER A 4 1.77 28.46 6.17
N SER A 5 2.87 28.39 5.41
CA SER A 5 2.81 28.05 3.99
C SER A 5 2.00 26.75 3.83
N PRO A 6 0.97 26.70 2.96
CA PRO A 6 0.21 25.48 2.77
C PRO A 6 1.16 24.39 2.27
N HIS A 7 1.30 23.34 3.07
CA HIS A 7 2.08 22.17 2.68
C HIS A 7 1.46 21.55 1.42
N PRO A 8 2.28 21.01 0.50
CA PRO A 8 1.77 20.37 -0.70
C PRO A 8 0.85 19.21 -0.31
N LEU A 9 -0.37 19.22 -0.82
CA LEU A 9 -1.34 18.15 -0.59
C LEU A 9 -0.79 16.83 -1.17
N PRO A 10 -1.03 15.68 -0.51
CA PRO A 10 -0.59 14.40 -1.03
C PRO A 10 -1.14 14.12 -2.43
N THR A 11 -0.29 13.58 -3.30
CA THR A 11 -0.64 13.19 -4.66
C THR A 11 -0.31 11.73 -4.98
N HIS A 12 0.42 11.04 -4.11
CA HIS A 12 0.81 9.64 -4.34
C HIS A 12 0.22 8.73 -3.25
N LEU A 13 -0.61 7.78 -3.68
CA LEU A 13 -1.14 6.71 -2.84
C LEU A 13 -0.20 5.50 -2.90
N ILE A 14 0.34 5.08 -1.76
CA ILE A 14 1.11 3.83 -1.60
C ILE A 14 0.24 2.84 -0.83
N ILE A 15 0.03 1.65 -1.37
CA ILE A 15 -0.81 0.61 -0.78
C ILE A 15 0.06 -0.60 -0.48
N VAL A 16 0.09 -1.03 0.78
CA VAL A 16 0.59 -2.35 1.17
C VAL A 16 -0.62 -3.23 1.42
N CYS A 17 -0.85 -4.18 0.53
CA CYS A 17 -1.92 -5.17 0.71
C CYS A 17 -1.50 -6.16 1.79
N CYS A 18 -2.23 -6.22 2.89
CA CYS A 18 -1.95 -7.15 3.97
C CYS A 18 -2.44 -8.56 3.65
N HIS A 19 -1.81 -9.58 4.26
CA HIS A 19 -2.20 -11.00 4.11
C HIS A 19 -2.06 -11.80 5.41
N ALA A 20 -1.71 -11.17 6.53
CA ALA A 20 -1.41 -11.85 7.80
C ALA A 20 -1.65 -10.91 8.99
N ILE A 21 -1.80 -11.47 10.18
CA ILE A 21 -2.04 -10.68 11.41
C ILE A 21 -0.89 -10.88 12.40
N TYR A 22 -0.19 -9.81 12.76
CA TYR A 22 0.75 -9.83 13.89
C TYR A 22 0.00 -9.91 15.24
N THR A 23 0.30 -10.95 16.01
CA THR A 23 -0.29 -11.28 17.32
C THR A 23 0.68 -11.11 18.49
N GLY A 24 1.96 -10.84 18.21
CA GLY A 24 2.97 -10.61 19.25
C GLY A 24 2.67 -9.41 20.16
N PRO A 25 3.46 -9.22 21.24
CA PRO A 25 3.20 -8.22 22.26
C PRO A 25 3.18 -6.80 21.69
N SER A 26 2.24 -5.99 22.18
CA SER A 26 1.93 -4.64 21.65
C SER A 26 2.96 -3.57 22.03
N THR A 27 3.77 -3.78 23.07
CA THR A 27 4.82 -2.85 23.53
C THR A 27 5.93 -3.58 24.31
N PRO A 28 7.20 -3.12 24.24
CA PRO A 28 8.26 -3.56 25.17
C PRO A 28 7.95 -3.22 26.64
N SER A 29 7.06 -2.26 26.90
CA SER A 29 6.72 -1.78 28.25
C SER A 29 5.81 -2.72 29.03
N SER A 30 5.23 -3.74 28.39
CA SER A 30 4.40 -4.77 29.04
C SER A 30 5.22 -5.98 29.53
N LEU A 31 6.56 -5.90 29.52
CA LEU A 31 7.43 -6.80 30.28
C LEU A 31 7.27 -6.52 31.78
N SER A 32 6.06 -6.76 32.31
CA SER A 32 5.86 -6.91 33.73
C SER A 32 6.61 -8.18 34.14
N SER A 33 7.53 -7.98 35.06
CA SER A 33 8.40 -8.98 35.65
C SER A 33 7.57 -10.02 36.39
N SER A 34 7.12 -11.07 35.69
CA SER A 34 6.79 -12.39 36.25
C SER A 34 6.13 -13.29 35.20
N SER A 35 6.94 -13.89 34.34
CA SER A 35 6.73 -15.28 33.90
C SER A 35 7.95 -15.73 33.11
N SER A 36 8.43 -16.91 33.46
CA SER A 36 9.41 -17.68 32.71
C SER A 36 8.89 -17.97 31.30
N GLN A 37 9.04 -17.00 30.38
CA GLN A 37 8.85 -17.22 28.96
C GLN A 37 10.20 -17.55 28.33
N SER A 38 10.21 -18.58 27.49
CA SER A 38 11.38 -19.00 26.74
C SER A 38 11.90 -17.85 25.87
N PRO A 39 13.23 -17.72 25.68
CA PRO A 39 13.86 -16.59 24.97
C PRO A 39 13.51 -16.48 23.47
N SER A 40 12.65 -17.34 22.92
CA SER A 40 12.19 -17.29 21.53
C SER A 40 10.98 -16.38 21.27
N SER A 41 10.28 -15.89 22.31
CA SER A 41 9.08 -15.06 22.16
C SER A 41 9.35 -13.56 22.00
N THR A 42 10.61 -13.12 22.11
CA THR A 42 11.00 -11.70 22.02
C THR A 42 11.28 -11.22 20.60
N ASP A 43 11.53 -12.13 19.66
CA ASP A 43 11.69 -11.78 18.25
C ASP A 43 10.32 -11.61 17.60
N SER A 44 9.98 -10.36 17.25
CA SER A 44 8.71 -10.04 16.60
C SER A 44 8.56 -10.73 15.24
N SER A 45 9.65 -11.13 14.59
CA SER A 45 9.64 -11.86 13.32
C SER A 45 9.37 -13.36 13.48
N HIS A 46 9.35 -13.88 14.71
CA HIS A 46 9.09 -15.30 14.96
C HIS A 46 7.67 -15.68 14.49
N PRO A 47 7.48 -16.76 13.72
CA PRO A 47 6.16 -17.13 13.16
C PRO A 47 5.05 -17.34 14.19
N SER A 48 5.37 -17.69 15.44
CA SER A 48 4.38 -17.81 16.53
C SER A 48 3.71 -16.47 16.91
N ASN A 49 4.34 -15.34 16.57
CA ASN A 49 3.81 -14.00 16.76
C ASN A 49 2.93 -13.56 15.57
N TRP A 50 2.58 -14.48 14.67
CA TRP A 50 1.79 -14.22 13.48
C TRP A 50 0.68 -15.26 13.33
N LEU A 51 -0.52 -14.78 13.05
CA LEU A 51 -1.61 -15.63 12.58
C LEU A 51 -1.51 -15.74 11.06
N LEU A 52 -0.99 -16.89 10.61
CA LEU A 52 -0.73 -17.23 9.21
C LEU A 52 -1.78 -18.20 8.67
N ALA A 53 -2.09 -18.12 7.38
CA ALA A 53 -2.80 -19.18 6.69
C ALA A 53 -1.88 -20.42 6.52
N PRO A 54 -2.44 -21.64 6.36
CA PRO A 54 -1.64 -22.86 6.28
C PRO A 54 -0.57 -22.89 5.19
N PHE A 55 -0.77 -22.14 4.10
CA PHE A 55 0.17 -22.05 2.98
C PHE A 55 1.24 -20.94 3.12
N GLN A 56 1.14 -20.10 4.16
CA GLN A 56 2.02 -18.94 4.39
C GLN A 56 3.21 -19.27 5.31
N THR A 57 3.58 -20.55 5.42
CA THR A 57 4.76 -20.99 6.18
C THR A 57 6.01 -20.25 5.68
N ASP A 58 6.79 -19.69 6.60
CA ASP A 58 8.02 -18.94 6.29
C ASP A 58 7.82 -17.64 5.46
N GLU A 59 6.60 -17.08 5.40
CA GLU A 59 6.34 -15.82 4.67
C GLU A 59 6.48 -14.55 5.52
N VAL A 60 6.78 -14.65 6.82
CA VAL A 60 6.98 -13.46 7.69
C VAL A 60 8.06 -12.50 7.16
N PRO A 61 9.22 -12.97 6.67
CA PRO A 61 10.21 -12.09 6.03
C PRO A 61 9.62 -11.34 4.83
N THR A 62 8.79 -12.00 4.01
CA THR A 62 8.12 -11.38 2.87
C THR A 62 7.15 -10.27 3.28
N PHE A 63 6.35 -10.48 4.33
CA PHE A 63 5.47 -9.42 4.85
C PHE A 63 6.27 -8.25 5.43
N THR A 64 7.40 -8.54 6.06
CA THR A 64 8.33 -7.53 6.56
C THR A 64 8.89 -6.69 5.39
N GLU A 65 9.29 -7.33 4.30
CA GLU A 65 9.76 -6.65 3.09
C GLU A 65 8.66 -5.80 2.43
N HIS A 66 7.40 -6.27 2.38
CA HIS A 66 6.27 -5.49 1.90
C HIS A 66 6.10 -4.19 2.69
N ILE A 67 6.10 -4.31 4.02
CA ILE A 67 5.99 -3.18 4.95
C ILE A 67 7.16 -2.21 4.75
N GLN A 68 8.40 -2.72 4.77
CA GLN A 68 9.59 -1.89 4.62
C GLN A 68 9.65 -1.20 3.25
N ALA A 69 9.20 -1.83 2.18
CA ALA A 69 9.09 -1.20 0.86
C ALA A 69 8.11 -0.02 0.88
N GLY A 70 6.97 -0.16 1.55
CA GLY A 70 6.02 0.94 1.75
C GLY A 70 6.61 2.10 2.56
N LEU A 71 7.29 1.80 3.67
CA LEU A 71 7.95 2.79 4.51
C LEU A 71 9.07 3.53 3.77
N LYS A 72 9.88 2.82 2.96
CA LYS A 72 10.97 3.42 2.16
C LYS A 72 10.42 4.38 1.10
N LEU A 73 9.33 4.00 0.43
CA LEU A 73 8.66 4.87 -0.54
C LEU A 73 8.11 6.13 0.14
N LEU A 74 7.46 5.98 1.29
CA LEU A 74 6.97 7.11 2.08
C LEU A 74 8.10 8.03 2.56
N ALA A 75 9.25 7.49 2.95
CA ALA A 75 10.41 8.30 3.32
C ALA A 75 10.94 9.09 2.12
N SER A 76 11.03 8.45 0.94
CA SER A 76 11.58 9.06 -0.28
C SER A 76 10.74 10.22 -0.84
N SER A 77 9.44 10.25 -0.59
CA SER A 77 8.56 11.33 -1.07
C SER A 77 8.77 12.65 -0.33
N SER A 78 9.40 12.61 0.85
CA SER A 78 9.65 13.80 1.68
C SER A 78 11.05 14.40 1.53
N SER A 79 11.97 13.70 0.86
CA SER A 79 13.31 14.21 0.64
C SER A 79 13.32 15.22 -0.52
N SER A 80 13.18 16.51 -0.21
CA SER A 80 13.57 17.57 -1.14
C SER A 80 15.03 17.35 -1.58
N PRO A 81 15.38 17.54 -2.87
CA PRO A 81 16.77 17.54 -3.28
C PRO A 81 17.49 18.68 -2.56
N LYS A 82 18.40 18.36 -1.64
CA LYS A 82 19.33 19.34 -1.08
C LYS A 82 20.13 19.91 -2.25
N SER A 83 19.90 21.18 -2.58
CA SER A 83 20.79 21.92 -3.48
C SER A 83 22.21 21.80 -2.93
N LYS A 84 23.15 21.38 -3.78
CA LYS A 84 24.57 21.41 -3.44
C LYS A 84 24.95 22.85 -3.08
N PRO A 85 25.72 23.10 -2.00
CA PRO A 85 26.26 24.43 -1.76
C PRO A 85 27.20 24.79 -2.91
N GLY A 86 26.97 25.97 -3.49
CA GLY A 86 27.80 26.54 -4.54
C GLY A 86 29.25 26.65 -4.06
N GLN A 87 30.17 26.11 -4.86
CA GLN A 87 31.59 26.39 -4.72
C GLN A 87 31.87 27.62 -5.57
N ASP A 88 31.86 28.78 -4.92
CA ASP A 88 32.45 29.99 -5.45
C ASP A 88 33.96 29.78 -5.59
N SER A 89 34.45 29.76 -6.82
CA SER A 89 35.82 30.13 -7.12
C SER A 89 35.92 30.55 -8.58
N ASN A 90 35.87 31.85 -8.80
CA ASN A 90 36.57 32.51 -9.90
C ASN A 90 37.90 33.02 -9.32
N PRO A 91 39.01 33.01 -10.07
CA PRO A 91 39.32 34.24 -10.79
C PRO A 91 40.04 34.07 -12.15
N ASP A 92 39.86 35.12 -12.95
CA ASP A 92 40.75 35.70 -13.96
C ASP A 92 41.11 34.94 -15.26
N SER A 93 40.62 35.46 -16.40
CA SER A 93 41.48 36.20 -17.37
C SER A 93 40.74 36.66 -18.64
N GLU A 94 40.87 37.98 -18.88
CA GLU A 94 41.17 38.67 -20.16
C GLU A 94 40.24 38.60 -21.40
N LEU A 95 39.60 39.75 -21.66
CA LEU A 95 39.63 40.59 -22.88
C LEU A 95 39.75 39.94 -24.28
N ASN A 96 38.70 40.05 -25.12
CA ASN A 96 38.70 40.95 -26.29
C ASN A 96 37.30 41.08 -26.96
N PRO A 97 37.00 42.18 -27.69
CA PRO A 97 35.68 42.50 -28.23
C PRO A 97 35.53 42.16 -29.73
N GLY A 98 34.29 42.01 -30.21
CA GLY A 98 34.02 41.85 -31.64
C GLY A 98 32.52 41.78 -31.98
N SER A 99 31.99 42.94 -32.38
CA SER A 99 30.79 43.22 -33.19
C SER A 99 29.94 42.08 -33.75
N GLY A 100 28.62 42.21 -33.60
CA GLY A 100 27.64 41.51 -34.45
C GLY A 100 26.20 41.74 -33.97
N SER A 101 25.49 42.63 -34.65
CA SER A 101 24.06 42.90 -34.55
C SER A 101 23.18 41.65 -34.65
N ASP A 102 22.08 41.60 -33.89
CA ASP A 102 20.70 41.77 -34.38
C ASP A 102 19.67 40.84 -33.67
N LEU A 103 18.52 41.45 -33.36
CA LEU A 103 17.19 40.89 -33.13
C LEU A 103 16.83 40.12 -31.83
N SER A 104 15.88 40.76 -31.15
CA SER A 104 14.97 40.29 -30.10
C SER A 104 14.16 39.04 -30.46
N SER A 105 13.97 38.15 -29.48
CA SER A 105 12.63 37.77 -29.02
C SER A 105 12.74 36.91 -27.76
N ASP A 106 12.14 37.41 -26.69
CA ASP A 106 11.86 36.72 -25.44
C ASP A 106 11.19 35.36 -25.68
N LEU A 107 11.59 34.35 -24.92
CA LEU A 107 10.71 33.33 -24.34
C LEU A 107 11.48 32.66 -23.21
N ASP A 108 11.28 33.19 -22.02
CA ASP A 108 11.64 32.60 -20.74
C ASP A 108 11.14 31.15 -20.66
N SER A 109 12.02 30.19 -20.85
CA SER A 109 11.78 28.84 -20.38
C SER A 109 12.09 28.81 -18.88
N GLU A 110 11.09 29.17 -18.07
CA GLU A 110 11.13 28.93 -16.62
C GLU A 110 11.52 27.46 -16.33
N PRO A 111 12.40 27.20 -15.35
CA PRO A 111 12.56 25.85 -14.85
C PRO A 111 11.27 25.44 -14.14
N LYS A 112 10.48 24.55 -14.76
CA LYS A 112 9.35 23.85 -14.12
C LYS A 112 9.77 23.38 -12.74
N SER A 113 9.28 24.04 -11.70
CA SER A 113 9.48 23.60 -10.33
C SER A 113 8.88 22.19 -10.23
N LYS A 114 9.73 21.19 -10.00
CA LYS A 114 9.26 19.83 -9.74
C LYS A 114 8.53 19.88 -8.40
N SER A 115 7.21 19.80 -8.48
CA SER A 115 6.31 19.57 -7.34
C SER A 115 6.90 18.51 -6.42
N THR A 116 7.09 18.84 -5.15
CA THR A 116 7.37 17.88 -4.09
C THR A 116 6.08 17.06 -3.88
N SER A 117 5.97 15.92 -4.57
CA SER A 117 4.85 15.00 -4.40
C SER A 117 4.89 14.41 -2.99
N ASP A 118 3.90 14.76 -2.18
CA ASP A 118 3.70 14.13 -0.88
C ASP A 118 2.90 12.82 -1.03
N SER A 119 3.15 11.84 -0.17
CA SER A 119 2.60 10.49 -0.27
C SER A 119 1.83 10.09 0.99
N LEU A 120 0.79 9.29 0.82
CA LEU A 120 0.11 8.58 1.91
C LEU A 120 0.37 7.08 1.77
N LEU A 121 0.78 6.44 2.86
CA LEU A 121 0.93 4.99 2.94
C LEU A 121 -0.31 4.39 3.59
N VAL A 122 -0.96 3.45 2.91
CA VAL A 122 -2.12 2.73 3.41
C VAL A 122 -1.73 1.27 3.64
N PHE A 123 -1.83 0.81 4.88
CA PHE A 123 -1.93 -0.62 5.16
C PHE A 123 -3.39 -1.02 4.97
N SER A 124 -3.66 -1.97 4.08
CA SER A 124 -5.02 -2.32 3.67
C SER A 124 -5.30 -3.81 3.86
N GLY A 125 -6.28 -4.09 4.72
CA GLY A 125 -6.73 -5.44 5.05
C GLY A 125 -7.56 -5.46 6.33
N SER A 126 -8.73 -6.10 6.26
CA SER A 126 -9.73 -6.10 7.33
C SER A 126 -9.47 -7.14 8.44
N LYS A 127 -10.44 -7.30 9.34
CA LYS A 127 -10.53 -8.34 10.37
C LYS A 127 -11.09 -9.61 9.74
N THR A 128 -10.22 -10.44 9.17
CA THR A 128 -10.60 -11.63 8.39
C THR A 128 -10.62 -12.93 9.21
N ARG A 129 -10.27 -12.86 10.50
CA ARG A 129 -10.05 -14.01 11.38
C ARG A 129 -10.98 -13.97 12.59
N PRO A 130 -11.88 -14.95 12.77
CA PRO A 130 -12.82 -14.96 13.90
C PRO A 130 -12.13 -15.10 15.27
N GLU A 131 -10.90 -15.63 15.30
CA GLU A 131 -10.14 -15.87 16.52
C GLU A 131 -9.59 -14.58 17.14
N ILE A 132 -9.55 -13.47 16.39
CA ILE A 132 -8.96 -12.22 16.85
C ILE A 132 -9.70 -10.98 16.31
N ASP A 133 -10.06 -10.06 17.20
CA ASP A 133 -10.64 -8.76 16.86
C ASP A 133 -9.56 -7.75 16.44
N LYS A 134 -8.73 -8.11 15.47
CA LYS A 134 -7.65 -7.26 14.95
C LYS A 134 -7.61 -7.34 13.43
N SER A 135 -7.55 -6.19 12.77
CA SER A 135 -7.39 -6.14 11.32
C SER A 135 -5.95 -6.42 10.93
N GLU A 136 -5.77 -6.95 9.72
CA GLU A 136 -4.45 -7.13 9.14
C GLU A 136 -3.70 -5.78 9.06
N ALA A 137 -4.38 -4.72 8.62
CA ALA A 137 -3.82 -3.37 8.53
C ALA A 137 -3.29 -2.83 9.87
N ARG A 138 -4.12 -2.88 10.94
CA ARG A 138 -3.70 -2.43 12.27
C ARG A 138 -2.55 -3.26 12.80
N SER A 139 -2.54 -4.57 12.52
CA SER A 139 -1.46 -5.46 12.95
C SER A 139 -0.12 -5.11 12.29
N TYR A 140 -0.12 -4.69 11.02
CA TYR A 140 1.10 -4.26 10.32
C TYR A 140 1.66 -2.97 10.94
N LEU A 141 0.80 -2.01 11.30
CA LEU A 141 1.25 -0.82 12.04
C LEU A 141 1.84 -1.19 13.41
N TYR A 142 1.24 -2.12 14.13
CA TYR A 142 1.80 -2.60 15.41
C TYR A 142 3.16 -3.25 15.21
N TYR A 143 3.30 -4.06 14.15
CA TYR A 143 4.57 -4.67 13.80
C TYR A 143 5.64 -3.63 13.46
N CYS A 144 5.30 -2.54 12.77
CA CYS A 144 6.19 -1.39 12.58
C CYS A 144 6.61 -0.76 13.92
N LEU A 145 5.67 -0.53 14.84
CA LEU A 145 5.93 0.13 16.11
C LEU A 145 6.91 -0.66 16.99
N VAL A 146 6.71 -1.98 17.12
CA VAL A 146 7.59 -2.83 17.94
C VAL A 146 9.00 -2.95 17.36
N ASN A 147 9.16 -2.77 16.05
CA ASN A 147 10.45 -2.73 15.36
C ASN A 147 11.00 -1.30 15.19
N ASN A 148 10.37 -0.29 15.79
CA ASN A 148 10.70 1.13 15.61
C ASN A 148 10.90 1.52 14.12
N PHE A 149 10.01 1.02 13.26
CA PHE A 149 10.04 1.23 11.81
C PHE A 149 11.39 0.84 11.16
N TRP A 150 12.17 -0.05 11.79
CA TRP A 150 13.55 -0.41 11.39
C TRP A 150 14.47 0.80 11.17
N GLY A 151 14.19 1.93 11.83
CA GLY A 151 14.90 3.20 11.59
C GLY A 151 14.65 3.82 10.22
N ILE A 152 13.73 3.28 9.41
CA ILE A 152 13.38 3.81 8.08
C ILE A 152 12.67 5.16 8.21
N LEU A 153 11.76 5.27 9.18
CA LEU A 153 11.09 6.52 9.50
C LEU A 153 11.71 7.16 10.74
N PRO A 154 12.10 8.46 10.67
CA PRO A 154 12.70 9.14 11.80
C PRO A 154 11.75 9.15 13.01
N PRO A 155 12.30 9.12 14.24
CA PRO A 155 11.50 9.31 15.45
C PRO A 155 10.92 10.72 15.49
N LYS A 156 9.79 10.88 16.19
CA LYS A 156 9.24 12.20 16.47
C LYS A 156 10.23 12.93 17.40
N THR A 157 10.81 14.04 16.94
CA THR A 157 11.62 14.92 17.80
C THR A 157 10.74 16.02 18.37
N ASP A 158 10.86 16.31 19.66
CA ASP A 158 9.99 17.25 20.39
C ASP A 158 10.10 18.72 19.90
N ASN A 159 11.11 19.06 19.09
CA ASN A 159 11.37 20.41 18.59
C ASN A 159 10.91 20.67 17.14
N ASP A 160 10.23 19.73 16.49
CA ASP A 160 9.77 19.90 15.10
C ASP A 160 8.25 20.20 15.09
N GLU A 161 7.89 21.49 15.18
CA GLU A 161 6.49 21.97 15.15
C GLU A 161 5.79 21.73 13.80
N SER A 162 6.52 21.25 12.78
CA SER A 162 5.96 20.93 11.47
C SER A 162 5.22 19.59 11.53
N VAL A 163 3.87 19.64 11.56
CA VAL A 163 2.96 18.48 11.39
C VAL A 163 3.34 17.62 10.15
N THR A 164 4.01 18.23 9.17
CA THR A 164 4.55 17.67 7.93
C THR A 164 5.89 16.92 8.04
N ALA A 165 6.65 17.06 9.13
CA ALA A 165 7.89 16.32 9.33
C ALA A 165 7.65 14.90 9.87
N ASN A 166 6.51 14.66 10.52
CA ASN A 166 6.20 13.36 11.09
C ASN A 166 5.64 12.42 10.02
N LEU A 167 6.51 11.79 9.22
CA LEU A 167 6.13 10.78 8.23
C LEU A 167 5.21 9.69 8.78
N ARG A 168 5.27 9.40 10.08
CA ARG A 168 4.40 8.40 10.72
C ARG A 168 2.91 8.83 10.72
N SER A 169 2.60 10.13 10.63
CA SER A 169 1.22 10.63 10.52
C SER A 169 0.60 10.40 9.13
N ARG A 170 1.43 10.10 8.12
CA ARG A 170 1.00 9.78 6.75
C ARG A 170 0.73 8.30 6.53
N ILE A 171 0.78 7.50 7.59
CA ILE A 171 0.40 6.09 7.58
C ILE A 171 -1.06 5.98 7.99
N LEU A 172 -1.89 5.49 7.08
CA LEU A 172 -3.32 5.27 7.26
C LEU A 172 -3.63 3.78 7.35
N LEU A 173 -4.73 3.45 8.02
CA LEU A 173 -5.25 2.10 8.16
C LEU A 173 -6.55 1.98 7.38
N GLU A 174 -6.56 1.08 6.40
CA GLU A 174 -7.77 0.69 5.68
C GLU A 174 -8.19 -0.70 6.18
N GLU A 175 -9.34 -0.76 6.84
CA GLU A 175 -9.78 -1.92 7.62
C GLU A 175 -11.12 -2.52 7.15
N GLN A 176 -11.66 -2.05 6.03
CA GLN A 176 -12.88 -2.55 5.39
C GLN A 176 -12.57 -3.60 4.32
N ALA A 177 -11.36 -3.61 3.75
CA ALA A 177 -11.07 -4.51 2.63
C ALA A 177 -11.10 -5.99 3.01
N LEU A 178 -12.09 -6.67 2.44
CA LEU A 178 -12.25 -8.11 2.58
C LEU A 178 -11.63 -8.88 1.42
N ASP A 179 -11.12 -8.27 0.35
CA ASP A 179 -10.46 -8.97 -0.77
C ASP A 179 -9.45 -8.07 -1.50
N SER A 180 -8.75 -8.60 -2.49
CA SER A 180 -7.69 -7.85 -3.18
C SER A 180 -8.19 -6.71 -4.07
N PHE A 181 -9.43 -6.75 -4.54
CA PHE A 181 -10.03 -5.63 -5.27
C PHE A 181 -10.39 -4.52 -4.28
N HIS A 182 -11.02 -4.90 -3.16
CA HIS A 182 -11.34 -4.01 -2.06
C HIS A 182 -10.09 -3.36 -1.44
N ASN A 183 -8.94 -4.05 -1.41
CA ASN A 183 -7.70 -3.44 -0.94
C ASN A 183 -7.34 -2.17 -1.74
N ILE A 184 -7.55 -2.19 -3.05
CA ILE A 184 -7.28 -1.02 -3.90
C ILE A 184 -8.38 0.03 -3.74
N LEU A 185 -9.63 -0.40 -3.85
CA LEU A 185 -10.79 0.47 -3.85
C LEU A 185 -10.94 1.25 -2.53
N PHE A 186 -10.91 0.57 -1.38
CA PHE A 186 -11.05 1.27 -0.10
C PHE A 186 -9.81 2.12 0.22
N SER A 187 -8.63 1.74 -0.24
CA SER A 187 -7.43 2.60 -0.12
C SER A 187 -7.58 3.87 -0.95
N LEU A 188 -8.15 3.77 -2.15
CA LEU A 188 -8.43 4.90 -3.02
C LEU A 188 -9.47 5.86 -2.40
N LEU A 189 -10.54 5.30 -1.82
CA LEU A 189 -11.55 6.07 -1.08
C LEU A 189 -10.95 6.74 0.16
N LEU A 190 -10.17 6.01 0.96
CA LEU A 190 -9.52 6.54 2.16
C LEU A 190 -8.55 7.68 1.82
N PHE A 191 -7.84 7.56 0.69
CA PHE A 191 -7.01 8.64 0.18
C PHE A 191 -7.84 9.90 -0.10
N TRP A 192 -8.97 9.77 -0.81
CA TRP A 192 -9.85 10.92 -1.07
C TRP A 192 -10.43 11.51 0.22
N LYS A 193 -10.87 10.69 1.18
CA LYS A 193 -11.36 11.16 2.49
C LYS A 193 -10.30 11.94 3.27
N THR A 194 -9.02 11.61 3.06
CA THR A 194 -7.90 12.25 3.76
C THR A 194 -7.39 13.50 3.02
N ALA A 195 -7.28 13.44 1.69
CA ALA A 195 -6.63 14.47 0.87
C ALA A 195 -7.63 15.36 0.10
N SER A 196 -8.93 15.04 0.14
CA SER A 196 -10.00 15.69 -0.64
C SER A 196 -9.72 15.75 -2.16
N ARG A 197 -8.96 14.78 -2.68
CA ARG A 197 -8.61 14.64 -4.10
C ARG A 197 -8.25 13.20 -4.44
N TRP A 198 -8.27 12.87 -5.72
CA TRP A 198 -7.82 11.56 -6.22
C TRP A 198 -6.30 11.55 -6.46
N PRO A 199 -5.61 10.42 -6.23
CA PRO A 199 -4.16 10.34 -6.34
C PRO A 199 -3.70 10.49 -7.79
N GLU A 200 -2.60 11.21 -7.99
CA GLU A 200 -1.87 11.32 -9.25
C GLU A 200 -1.04 10.10 -9.58
N LYS A 201 -0.65 9.33 -8.57
CA LYS A 201 0.09 8.09 -8.71
C LYS A 201 -0.40 7.09 -7.68
N MET A 202 -0.42 5.82 -8.07
CA MET A 202 -0.72 4.70 -7.17
C MET A 202 0.45 3.72 -7.20
N THR A 203 1.01 3.38 -6.04
CA THR A 203 1.94 2.24 -5.92
C THR A 203 1.29 1.13 -5.11
N ILE A 204 1.21 -0.08 -5.68
CA ILE A 204 0.69 -1.26 -4.99
C ILE A 204 1.85 -2.17 -4.64
N ILE A 205 1.91 -2.62 -3.39
CA ILE A 205 2.91 -3.55 -2.87
C ILE A 205 2.19 -4.82 -2.42
N SER A 206 2.53 -5.94 -3.05
CA SER A 206 2.02 -7.26 -2.72
C SER A 206 2.92 -8.34 -3.31
N HIS A 207 2.50 -9.61 -3.22
CA HIS A 207 3.20 -10.73 -3.85
C HIS A 207 3.35 -10.52 -5.36
N ALA A 208 4.53 -10.81 -5.90
CA ALA A 208 4.79 -10.68 -7.33
C ALA A 208 3.94 -11.66 -8.15
N PHE A 209 3.68 -12.88 -7.64
CA PHE A 209 2.79 -13.83 -8.31
C PHE A 209 1.34 -13.35 -8.48
N LYS A 210 0.90 -12.33 -7.72
CA LYS A 210 -0.43 -11.70 -7.86
C LYS A 210 -0.48 -10.56 -8.89
N ARG A 211 0.67 -10.13 -9.45
CA ARG A 211 0.77 -8.94 -10.32
C ARG A 211 -0.27 -8.93 -11.44
N ALA A 212 -0.42 -10.04 -12.17
CA ALA A 212 -1.37 -10.14 -13.28
C ALA A 212 -2.80 -9.83 -12.81
N ARG A 213 -3.23 -10.35 -11.65
CA ARG A 213 -4.57 -10.11 -11.12
C ARG A 213 -4.82 -8.63 -10.83
N PHE A 214 -3.83 -7.93 -10.28
CA PHE A 214 -3.96 -6.51 -10.00
C PHE A 214 -3.93 -5.67 -11.28
N MET A 215 -2.92 -5.88 -12.12
CA MET A 215 -2.64 -5.00 -13.27
C MET A 215 -3.53 -5.28 -14.47
N GLU A 216 -3.95 -6.52 -14.69
CA GLU A 216 -4.75 -6.91 -15.86
C GLU A 216 -6.25 -6.98 -15.55
N LEU A 217 -6.62 -7.17 -14.28
CA LEU A 217 -8.04 -7.29 -13.88
C LEU A 217 -8.48 -6.13 -12.98
N HIS A 218 -7.90 -5.97 -11.77
CA HIS A 218 -8.43 -5.01 -10.79
C HIS A 218 -8.32 -3.54 -11.23
N ILE A 219 -7.15 -3.11 -11.70
CA ILE A 219 -6.93 -1.73 -12.14
C ILE A 219 -7.82 -1.38 -13.36
N PRO A 220 -7.89 -2.23 -14.42
CA PRO A 220 -8.84 -2.02 -15.50
C PRO A 220 -10.30 -2.03 -15.05
N ALA A 221 -10.68 -2.90 -14.10
CA ALA A 221 -12.04 -2.96 -13.57
C ALA A 221 -12.44 -1.69 -12.80
N LEU A 222 -11.48 -1.07 -12.09
CA LEU A 222 -11.64 0.24 -11.45
C LEU A 222 -11.65 1.39 -12.47
N ARG A 223 -11.19 1.16 -13.69
CA ARG A 223 -10.93 2.19 -14.71
C ARG A 223 -9.94 3.25 -14.23
N PHE A 224 -8.97 2.83 -13.42
CA PHE A 224 -7.87 3.72 -13.00
C PHE A 224 -6.78 3.73 -14.09
N PRO A 225 -6.19 4.89 -14.45
CA PRO A 225 -5.22 4.97 -15.54
C PRO A 225 -3.97 4.12 -15.28
N LEU A 226 -3.75 3.09 -16.10
CA LEU A 226 -2.68 2.09 -15.90
C LEU A 226 -1.28 2.72 -15.80
N HIS A 227 -1.01 3.76 -16.58
CA HIS A 227 0.29 4.43 -16.60
C HIS A 227 0.60 5.22 -15.31
N ARG A 228 -0.40 5.47 -14.46
CA ARG A 228 -0.26 6.07 -13.12
C ARG A 228 -0.06 5.01 -12.02
N VAL A 229 -0.06 3.72 -12.37
CA VAL A 229 0.08 2.63 -11.41
C VAL A 229 1.46 1.98 -11.50
N VAL A 230 2.13 1.89 -10.36
CA VAL A 230 3.35 1.11 -10.17
C VAL A 230 3.02 -0.09 -9.29
N TYR A 231 3.41 -1.30 -9.71
CA TYR A 231 3.25 -2.49 -8.88
C TYR A 231 4.63 -3.02 -8.45
N VAL A 232 4.86 -3.06 -7.15
CA VAL A 232 6.04 -3.62 -6.49
C VAL A 232 5.69 -5.03 -6.04
N GLY A 233 6.22 -6.02 -6.76
CA GLY A 233 6.00 -7.43 -6.48
C GLY A 233 7.15 -7.99 -5.67
N ILE A 234 6.86 -8.57 -4.50
CA ILE A 234 7.85 -9.20 -3.62
C ILE A 234 7.33 -10.58 -3.24
N ASP A 235 8.00 -11.62 -3.73
CA ASP A 235 7.64 -13.03 -3.45
C ASP A 235 8.52 -13.62 -2.34
N PRO A 236 8.04 -14.65 -1.63
CA PRO A 236 8.85 -15.40 -0.67
C PRO A 236 10.09 -16.02 -1.31
N GLY A 237 11.14 -16.22 -0.50
CA GLY A 237 12.40 -16.80 -0.94
C GLY A 237 12.22 -18.15 -1.64
N TYR A 238 11.29 -18.98 -1.16
CA TYR A 238 10.98 -20.27 -1.79
C TYR A 238 10.44 -20.18 -3.22
N MET A 239 9.97 -19.01 -3.67
CA MET A 239 9.41 -18.79 -5.01
C MET A 239 10.41 -18.30 -6.05
N GLN A 240 11.60 -17.91 -5.61
CA GLN A 240 12.61 -17.27 -6.45
C GLN A 240 13.68 -18.29 -6.85
N PRO A 241 13.70 -18.77 -8.10
CA PRO A 241 14.83 -19.56 -8.57
C PRO A 241 16.07 -18.68 -8.56
N SER A 242 17.23 -19.26 -8.27
CA SER A 242 18.50 -18.54 -8.40
C SER A 242 18.64 -17.94 -9.80
N ILE A 243 18.92 -16.64 -9.87
CA ILE A 243 19.34 -16.02 -11.11
C ILE A 243 20.73 -16.58 -11.42
N LEU A 244 20.83 -17.39 -12.47
CA LEU A 244 22.13 -17.65 -13.09
C LEU A 244 22.63 -16.29 -13.58
N GLY A 245 23.58 -15.67 -12.88
CA GLY A 245 24.24 -14.49 -13.41
C GLY A 245 24.83 -14.79 -14.79
N GLU A 246 24.90 -13.79 -15.67
CA GLU A 246 25.71 -13.92 -16.89
C GLU A 246 27.14 -14.32 -16.47
N GLY A 247 27.50 -15.59 -16.65
CA GLY A 247 28.72 -16.18 -16.10
C GLY A 247 28.54 -17.52 -15.37
N GLY A 248 27.31 -17.97 -15.10
CA GLY A 248 27.03 -19.38 -14.76
C GLY A 248 27.51 -19.88 -13.39
N ILE A 249 28.05 -19.02 -12.52
CA ILE A 249 28.45 -19.39 -11.16
C ILE A 249 27.71 -18.48 -10.17
N GLY A 250 26.52 -18.91 -9.76
CA GLY A 250 25.80 -18.33 -8.62
C GLY A 250 25.56 -19.43 -7.58
N GLU A 251 25.74 -19.11 -6.30
CA GLU A 251 25.24 -19.97 -5.23
C GLU A 251 23.72 -20.09 -5.38
N GLY A 252 23.22 -21.32 -5.48
CA GLY A 252 21.78 -21.57 -5.62
C GLY A 252 21.00 -21.00 -4.44
N ASN A 253 19.78 -20.51 -4.69
CA ASN A 253 18.87 -20.11 -3.62
C ASN A 253 18.44 -21.37 -2.85
N LYS A 254 18.99 -21.55 -1.66
CA LYS A 254 18.73 -22.74 -0.81
C LYS A 254 17.29 -22.84 -0.34
N GLU A 255 16.54 -21.74 -0.37
CA GLU A 255 15.12 -21.72 0.02
C GLU A 255 14.19 -22.14 -1.13
N TYR A 256 14.66 -22.12 -2.38
CA TYR A 256 13.82 -22.36 -3.55
C TYR A 256 13.16 -23.75 -3.52
N ASP A 257 11.84 -23.75 -3.58
CA ASP A 257 11.01 -24.96 -3.65
C ASP A 257 10.14 -24.89 -4.91
N ALA A 258 10.55 -25.61 -5.95
CA ALA A 258 9.85 -25.64 -7.23
C ALA A 258 8.42 -26.19 -7.12
N GLY A 259 8.21 -27.22 -6.28
CA GLY A 259 6.91 -27.87 -6.13
C GLY A 259 5.91 -26.95 -5.44
N ARG A 260 6.31 -26.37 -4.30
CA ARG A 260 5.49 -25.39 -3.56
C ARG A 260 5.24 -24.14 -4.40
N SER A 261 6.26 -23.65 -5.10
CA SER A 261 6.13 -22.51 -6.02
C SER A 261 5.06 -22.72 -7.08
N GLU A 262 5.06 -23.89 -7.72
CA GLU A 262 4.08 -24.21 -8.75
C GLU A 262 2.68 -24.39 -8.16
N GLU A 263 2.56 -24.98 -6.98
CA GLU A 263 1.27 -25.07 -6.28
C GLU A 263 0.66 -23.69 -5.98
N VAL A 264 1.47 -22.76 -5.45
CA VAL A 264 1.04 -21.39 -5.16
C VAL A 264 0.63 -20.67 -6.44
N ARG A 265 1.44 -20.77 -7.52
CA ARG A 265 1.12 -20.15 -8.81
C ARG A 265 -0.13 -20.75 -9.45
N ARG A 266 -0.31 -22.07 -9.38
CA ARG A 266 -1.55 -22.73 -9.83
C ARG A 266 -2.75 -22.26 -9.03
N GLY A 267 -2.62 -22.20 -7.70
CA GLY A 267 -3.65 -21.69 -6.81
C GLY A 267 -4.05 -20.25 -7.14
N GLU A 268 -3.08 -19.38 -7.43
CA GLU A 268 -3.34 -18.03 -7.91
C GLU A 268 -4.02 -18.03 -9.28
N ARG A 269 -3.57 -18.83 -10.26
CA ARG A 269 -4.21 -18.89 -11.59
C ARG A 269 -5.67 -19.34 -11.52
N GLU A 270 -5.97 -20.39 -10.76
CA GLU A 270 -7.29 -21.00 -10.74
C GLU A 270 -8.26 -20.32 -9.77
N ARG A 271 -7.80 -20.03 -8.55
CA ARG A 271 -8.65 -19.54 -7.45
C ARG A 271 -8.40 -18.08 -7.09
N GLY A 272 -7.29 -17.51 -7.55
CA GLY A 272 -7.01 -16.07 -7.51
C GLY A 272 -7.52 -15.43 -8.80
N PHE A 273 -6.63 -15.18 -9.76
CA PHE A 273 -6.89 -14.62 -11.08
C PHE A 273 -8.14 -15.18 -11.79
N GLY A 274 -8.25 -16.50 -11.95
CA GLY A 274 -9.26 -17.13 -12.80
C GLY A 274 -10.71 -16.79 -12.43
N VAL A 275 -11.01 -16.67 -11.13
CA VAL A 275 -12.37 -16.31 -10.68
C VAL A 275 -12.73 -14.83 -10.95
N TRP A 276 -11.73 -13.96 -11.16
CA TRP A 276 -11.94 -12.55 -11.48
C TRP A 276 -12.10 -12.28 -12.98
N VAL A 277 -11.62 -13.17 -13.85
CA VAL A 277 -11.72 -12.99 -15.32
C VAL A 277 -13.17 -12.78 -15.76
N GLY A 278 -14.09 -13.60 -15.24
CA GLY A 278 -15.52 -13.47 -15.53
C GLY A 278 -16.24 -12.46 -14.65
N ASP A 279 -15.64 -12.04 -13.54
CA ASP A 279 -16.26 -11.19 -12.52
C ASP A 279 -15.27 -10.11 -12.01
N PRO A 280 -14.88 -9.17 -12.88
CA PRO A 280 -13.76 -8.25 -12.62
C PRO A 280 -14.02 -7.29 -11.45
N ARG A 281 -15.29 -7.07 -11.09
CA ARG A 281 -15.72 -6.25 -9.94
C ARG A 281 -16.08 -7.07 -8.71
N GLY A 282 -16.01 -8.40 -8.79
CA GLY A 282 -16.29 -9.30 -7.68
C GLY A 282 -17.74 -9.28 -7.20
N GLU A 283 -18.69 -9.07 -8.10
CA GLU A 283 -20.10 -8.90 -7.76
C GLU A 283 -20.92 -10.18 -7.88
N ARG A 284 -20.34 -11.31 -8.31
CA ARG A 284 -21.04 -12.58 -8.43
C ARG A 284 -20.87 -13.44 -7.19
N ALA A 285 -21.70 -14.48 -7.10
CA ALA A 285 -21.85 -15.34 -5.93
C ALA A 285 -20.52 -15.92 -5.41
N VAL A 286 -19.59 -16.31 -6.29
CA VAL A 286 -18.30 -16.90 -5.89
C VAL A 286 -17.44 -15.91 -5.11
N LEU A 287 -17.26 -14.70 -5.64
CA LEU A 287 -16.41 -13.68 -5.02
C LEU A 287 -17.11 -13.03 -3.82
N ARG A 288 -18.43 -12.80 -3.90
CA ARG A 288 -19.26 -12.43 -2.74
C ARG A 288 -19.15 -13.43 -1.60
N GLY A 289 -19.27 -14.73 -1.89
CA GLY A 289 -19.14 -15.81 -0.90
C GLY A 289 -17.77 -15.84 -0.25
N LYS A 290 -16.70 -15.61 -1.01
CA LYS A 290 -15.34 -15.44 -0.45
C LYS A 290 -15.23 -14.23 0.47
N ARG A 291 -15.90 -13.11 0.16
CA ARG A 291 -15.93 -11.94 1.06
C ARG A 291 -16.71 -12.24 2.33
N THR A 292 -17.93 -12.78 2.25
CA THR A 292 -18.70 -13.07 3.47
C THR A 292 -18.08 -14.13 4.34
N GLY A 293 -17.44 -15.14 3.76
CA GLY A 293 -16.68 -16.12 4.54
C GLY A 293 -15.55 -15.50 5.38
N ARG A 294 -15.07 -14.30 5.02
CA ARG A 294 -14.09 -13.52 5.79
C ARG A 294 -14.72 -12.43 6.65
N TRP A 295 -16.02 -12.19 6.50
CA TRP A 295 -16.74 -11.11 7.18
C TRP A 295 -17.22 -11.54 8.58
N CYS A 296 -16.29 -11.93 9.46
CA CYS A 296 -16.65 -12.42 10.80
C CYS A 296 -16.96 -11.30 11.81
N TRP A 297 -16.45 -10.08 11.58
CA TRP A 297 -16.56 -8.96 12.51
C TRP A 297 -17.54 -7.85 12.09
N GLY A 298 -18.36 -8.08 11.07
CA GLY A 298 -19.42 -7.14 10.71
C GLY A 298 -18.93 -5.79 10.16
N VAL A 299 -17.71 -5.72 9.62
CA VAL A 299 -17.14 -4.47 9.07
C VAL A 299 -18.03 -3.90 7.95
N ASP A 300 -18.20 -2.58 7.92
CA ASP A 300 -19.04 -1.95 6.91
C ASP A 300 -18.46 -2.17 5.51
N GLN A 301 -19.32 -2.46 4.53
CA GLN A 301 -18.96 -2.61 3.12
C GLN A 301 -19.57 -1.50 2.24
N ARG A 302 -20.20 -0.50 2.87
CA ARG A 302 -20.54 0.76 2.21
C ARG A 302 -19.27 1.62 2.06
N TRP A 303 -19.22 2.36 0.96
CA TRP A 303 -18.06 3.18 0.60
C TRP A 303 -18.10 4.56 1.28
N PHE A 304 -19.31 5.04 1.53
CA PHE A 304 -19.57 6.37 2.07
C PHE A 304 -20.43 6.30 3.33
N GLU A 305 -20.21 7.23 4.24
CA GLU A 305 -21.02 7.38 5.45
C GLU A 305 -22.45 7.78 5.11
N ASP A 306 -22.60 8.72 4.17
CA ASP A 306 -23.89 9.19 3.67
C ASP A 306 -23.86 9.50 2.16
N ASP A 307 -25.00 9.98 1.65
CA ASP A 307 -25.18 10.31 0.25
C ASP A 307 -24.48 11.62 -0.15
N GLU A 308 -24.19 12.50 0.82
CA GLU A 308 -23.50 13.77 0.58
C GLU A 308 -22.01 13.50 0.37
N GLU A 309 -21.36 12.70 1.23
CA GLU A 309 -19.97 12.26 1.04
C GLU A 309 -19.80 11.54 -0.30
N ARG A 310 -20.77 10.68 -0.69
CA ARG A 310 -20.78 10.05 -2.02
C ARG A 310 -20.82 11.11 -3.13
N ARG A 311 -21.71 12.08 -3.04
CA ARG A 311 -21.88 13.15 -4.03
C ARG A 311 -20.62 14.00 -4.16
N GLU A 312 -20.00 14.37 -3.06
CA GLU A 312 -18.76 15.16 -3.01
C GLU A 312 -17.57 14.42 -3.61
N SER A 313 -17.51 13.09 -3.43
CA SER A 313 -16.46 12.28 -4.03
C SER A 313 -16.53 12.24 -5.55
N GLY A 314 -17.73 12.41 -6.12
CA GLY A 314 -18.00 12.22 -7.54
C GLY A 314 -17.95 10.75 -7.99
N VAL A 315 -17.75 9.80 -7.07
CA VAL A 315 -17.76 8.37 -7.36
C VAL A 315 -19.16 7.94 -7.77
N VAL A 316 -19.26 7.28 -8.92
CA VAL A 316 -20.51 6.68 -9.38
C VAL A 316 -20.56 5.26 -8.83
N SER A 317 -21.28 5.05 -7.72
CA SER A 317 -21.53 3.75 -7.10
C SER A 317 -23.02 3.41 -7.06
N ARG A 318 -23.35 2.15 -6.74
CA ARG A 318 -24.71 1.73 -6.39
C ARG A 318 -24.67 0.78 -5.19
N ARG A 319 -25.70 0.84 -4.35
CA ARG A 319 -25.88 -0.11 -3.25
C ARG A 319 -26.49 -1.41 -3.78
N VAL A 320 -25.96 -2.53 -3.32
CA VAL A 320 -26.45 -3.87 -3.61
C VAL A 320 -26.68 -4.57 -2.30
N GLU A 321 -27.87 -5.13 -2.19
CA GLU A 321 -28.22 -5.94 -1.04
C GLU A 321 -28.22 -7.41 -1.42
N TRP A 322 -27.73 -8.24 -0.50
CA TRP A 322 -27.73 -9.67 -0.69
C TRP A 322 -27.65 -10.40 0.66
N VAL A 323 -27.98 -11.69 0.64
CA VAL A 323 -27.95 -12.54 1.83
C VAL A 323 -26.80 -13.52 1.70
N GLY A 324 -25.93 -13.54 2.71
CA GLY A 324 -24.74 -14.38 2.74
C GLY A 324 -24.50 -15.00 4.11
N VAL A 325 -23.66 -16.03 4.13
CA VAL A 325 -23.20 -16.67 5.37
C VAL A 325 -21.86 -16.03 5.74
N ASP A 326 -21.83 -15.42 6.93
CA ASP A 326 -20.65 -14.74 7.48
C ASP A 326 -19.56 -15.73 7.93
N GLY A 327 -18.38 -15.23 8.28
CA GLY A 327 -17.27 -16.06 8.75
C GLY A 327 -17.51 -16.80 10.08
N MET A 328 -18.63 -16.54 10.75
CA MET A 328 -19.09 -17.23 11.96
C MET A 328 -20.29 -18.16 11.66
N VAL A 329 -20.53 -18.47 10.38
CA VAL A 329 -21.61 -19.37 9.92
C VAL A 329 -23.00 -18.83 10.26
N ARG A 330 -23.19 -17.51 10.22
CA ARG A 330 -24.50 -16.86 10.42
C ARG A 330 -25.00 -16.27 9.12
N GLU A 331 -26.27 -16.51 8.80
CA GLU A 331 -26.95 -15.83 7.70
C GLU A 331 -27.17 -14.36 8.06
N ARG A 332 -26.81 -13.47 7.15
CA ARG A 332 -26.93 -12.02 7.33
C ARG A 332 -27.31 -11.35 6.02
N ARG A 333 -28.12 -10.29 6.11
CA ARG A 333 -28.33 -9.35 5.02
C ARG A 333 -27.19 -8.34 5.03
N LEU A 334 -26.48 -8.24 3.92
CA LEU A 334 -25.41 -7.29 3.71
C LEU A 334 -25.84 -6.24 2.71
N VAL A 335 -25.46 -5.00 2.99
CA VAL A 335 -25.46 -3.91 2.02
C VAL A 335 -24.00 -3.65 1.67
N GLU A 336 -23.64 -3.81 0.41
CA GLU A 336 -22.34 -3.37 -0.11
C GLU A 336 -22.56 -2.32 -1.20
N GLU A 337 -21.58 -1.45 -1.38
CA GLU A 337 -21.53 -0.60 -2.56
C GLU A 337 -20.65 -1.22 -3.64
N VAL A 338 -21.06 -1.04 -4.89
CA VAL A 338 -20.35 -1.54 -6.07
C VAL A 338 -20.20 -0.43 -7.10
N LEU A 339 -19.21 -0.59 -7.99
CA LEU A 339 -18.90 0.42 -8.99
C LEU A 339 -20.04 0.54 -9.99
N GLY A 340 -20.48 1.77 -10.25
CA GLY A 340 -21.46 2.09 -11.29
C GLY A 340 -20.89 2.00 -12.70
N SER A 341 -21.75 2.21 -13.70
CA SER A 341 -21.36 2.25 -15.12
C SER A 341 -20.89 3.63 -15.59
N GLY A 342 -21.28 4.70 -14.90
CA GLY A 342 -20.87 6.08 -15.24
C GLY A 342 -19.36 6.32 -15.06
N ARG A 343 -18.85 7.39 -15.68
CA ARG A 343 -17.44 7.83 -15.58
C ARG A 343 -17.07 8.10 -14.12
N GLN A 344 -15.96 7.53 -13.66
CA GLN A 344 -15.40 7.74 -12.34
C GLN A 344 -14.55 9.01 -12.32
N PRO A 345 -14.36 9.63 -11.15
CA PRO A 345 -13.66 10.90 -11.04
C PRO A 345 -12.14 10.80 -11.23
N TRP A 346 -11.58 9.58 -11.22
CA TRP A 346 -10.18 9.31 -11.53
C TRP A 346 -9.94 8.85 -12.98
N GLU A 347 -10.99 8.67 -13.78
CA GLU A 347 -10.84 8.36 -15.21
C GLU A 347 -10.26 9.58 -15.94
N GLU A 348 -9.39 9.31 -16.90
CA GLU A 348 -8.90 10.28 -17.88
C GLU A 348 -9.73 10.14 -19.16
N ASP A 349 -9.83 11.24 -19.92
CA ASP A 349 -10.61 11.30 -21.17
C ASP A 349 -9.98 10.54 -22.34
#